data_AF-U2KYC4-F1
#
_entry.id   AF-U2KYC4-F1
#
_cell.length_a   1.000
_cell.length_b   1.000
_cell.length_c   1.000
_cell.angle_alpha   90.00
_cell.angle_beta   90.00
_cell.angle_gamma   90.00
#
_symmetry.space_group_name_H-M   'P 1'
#
loop_
_entity.id
_entity.type
_entity.pdbx_description
1 polymer ?
#
loop_
_entity_poly.entity_id
_entity_poly.type
_entity_poly.pdbx_seq_one_letter_code
_entity_poly.pdbx_strand_id
1 'polypeptide(L)'
;MDDVACNDILDRIRGIYSSSTPEEKSYLRKILEEISDTGHSPTYEQIWLEDFKEIPVTIDTFIESETYLGKTNRCGKAVYPFWRKELRRMFDAGNKYHEWVLTGATRIGKSSTAITGTAYMLYRLMCLRDPQKFFGKKDISKFSILFFNITKDLAKGVAFREFNDTLKASPWFNAHGTFSRSDRDFYYIPEGGKIVIDYGSDASHALGQQVFCLVGTTEIYTSDGIYQLKDLEGSMHSILQYSDHGDIFESKALVKKTRYASSTIRLTLEDGSIIEGTPDHRIMMSDGTYKRLQDISENDDLLTV
;
A
#
# COMPACT_ATOMS: atom_id res chain seq x y z
N MET A 1 -24.82 -22.76 4.95
CA MET A 1 -23.97 -21.73 5.59
C MET A 1 -23.05 -22.50 6.51
N ASP A 2 -21.78 -22.61 6.14
CA ASP A 2 -21.25 -23.96 5.94
C ASP A 2 -20.33 -24.43 7.07
N ASP A 3 -20.47 -25.69 7.48
CA ASP A 3 -19.65 -26.31 8.54
C ASP A 3 -18.15 -26.18 8.27
N VAL A 4 -17.75 -26.13 6.99
CA VAL A 4 -16.37 -25.90 6.55
C VAL A 4 -15.83 -24.54 7.04
N ALA A 5 -16.63 -23.47 6.96
CA ALA A 5 -16.23 -22.14 7.40
C ALA A 5 -16.21 -22.03 8.94
N CYS A 6 -17.12 -22.73 9.62
CA CYS A 6 -17.12 -22.80 11.09
C CYS A 6 -15.86 -23.51 11.62
N ASN A 7 -15.46 -24.62 10.99
CA ASN A 7 -14.26 -25.36 11.34
C ASN A 7 -12.97 -24.56 11.08
N ASP A 8 -12.85 -23.83 9.95
CA ASP A 8 -11.70 -22.94 9.68
C ASP A 8 -11.52 -21.88 10.79
N ILE A 9 -12.62 -21.26 11.23
CA ILE A 9 -12.57 -20.26 12.31
C ILE A 9 -12.12 -20.92 13.63
N LEU A 10 -12.67 -22.08 13.98
CA LEU A 10 -12.31 -22.81 15.20
C LEU A 10 -10.84 -23.23 15.21
N ASP A 11 -10.32 -23.73 14.10
CA ASP A 11 -8.92 -24.16 14.01
C ASP A 11 -7.95 -22.97 13.98
N ARG A 12 -8.35 -21.82 13.40
CA ARG A 12 -7.58 -20.57 13.51
C ARG A 12 -7.56 -20.03 14.94
N ILE A 13 -8.68 -20.05 15.66
CA ILE A 13 -8.75 -19.66 17.08
C ILE A 13 -7.89 -20.59 17.95
N ARG A 14 -7.95 -21.92 17.72
CA ARG A 14 -7.08 -22.89 18.41
C ARG A 14 -5.60 -22.66 18.12
N GLY A 15 -5.26 -22.40 16.86
CA GLY A 15 -3.91 -22.05 16.42
C GLY A 15 -3.36 -20.86 17.21
N ILE A 16 -4.08 -19.73 17.18
CA ILE A 16 -3.72 -18.52 17.94
C ILE A 16 -3.65 -18.80 19.45
N TYR A 17 -4.68 -19.42 20.03
CA TYR A 17 -4.69 -19.73 21.46
C TYR A 17 -3.52 -20.64 21.84
N SER A 18 -3.10 -21.59 21.01
CA SER A 18 -1.98 -22.47 21.33
C SER A 18 -0.62 -21.75 21.38
N SER A 19 -0.36 -20.85 20.41
CA SER A 19 0.90 -20.12 20.26
C SER A 19 1.06 -18.93 21.21
N SER A 20 -0.03 -18.44 21.80
CA SER A 20 -0.02 -17.31 22.74
C SER A 20 0.64 -17.58 24.10
N THR A 21 1.07 -16.50 24.77
CA THR A 21 1.59 -16.52 26.16
C THR A 21 0.48 -16.83 27.19
N PRO A 22 0.79 -17.21 28.44
CA PRO A 22 -0.22 -17.40 29.49
C PRO A 22 -1.10 -16.16 29.73
N GLU A 23 -0.50 -14.97 29.65
CA GLU A 23 -1.17 -13.68 29.81
C GLU A 23 -2.11 -13.40 28.64
N GLU A 24 -1.64 -13.57 27.39
CA GLU A 24 -2.46 -13.46 26.18
C GLU A 24 -3.62 -14.47 26.17
N LYS A 25 -3.38 -15.71 26.59
CA LYS A 25 -4.42 -16.75 26.73
C LYS A 25 -5.52 -16.34 27.69
N SER A 26 -5.18 -15.61 28.76
CA SER A 26 -6.16 -15.07 29.72
C SER A 26 -7.03 -13.98 29.08
N TYR A 27 -6.42 -13.02 28.38
CA TYR A 27 -7.16 -11.98 27.65
C TYR A 27 -8.02 -12.56 26.53
N LEU A 28 -7.48 -13.47 25.72
CA LEU A 28 -8.19 -14.11 24.62
C LEU A 28 -9.40 -14.91 25.12
N ARG A 29 -9.27 -15.62 26.26
CA ARG A 29 -10.41 -16.29 26.90
C ARG A 29 -11.48 -15.29 27.32
N LYS A 30 -11.10 -14.23 28.05
CA LYS A 30 -12.02 -13.20 28.53
C LYS A 30 -12.78 -12.53 27.39
N ILE A 31 -12.12 -12.24 26.28
CA ILE A 31 -12.72 -11.69 25.06
C ILE A 31 -13.75 -12.66 24.46
N LEU A 32 -13.41 -13.94 24.35
CA LEU A 32 -14.32 -14.96 23.80
C LEU A 32 -15.55 -15.18 24.72
N GLU A 33 -15.37 -15.13 26.04
CA GLU A 33 -16.45 -15.18 27.03
C GLU A 33 -17.37 -13.96 26.90
N GLU A 34 -16.84 -12.73 26.89
CA GLU A 34 -17.62 -11.49 26.71
C GLU A 34 -18.42 -11.49 25.39
N ILE A 35 -17.80 -11.90 24.27
CA ILE A 35 -18.46 -12.02 22.96
C ILE A 35 -19.54 -13.11 22.98
N SER A 36 -19.29 -14.25 23.62
CA SER A 36 -20.27 -15.34 23.74
C SER A 36 -21.52 -14.91 24.51
N ASP A 37 -21.33 -14.13 25.59
CA ASP A 37 -22.41 -13.72 26.48
C ASP A 37 -23.21 -12.52 25.95
N THR A 38 -22.55 -11.57 25.27
CA THR A 38 -23.15 -10.27 24.93
C THR A 38 -23.08 -9.88 23.45
N GLY A 39 -22.31 -10.60 22.63
CA GLY A 39 -22.00 -10.21 21.25
C GLY A 39 -20.98 -9.06 21.12
N HIS A 40 -20.49 -8.52 22.23
CA HIS A 40 -19.48 -7.45 22.30
C HIS A 40 -18.37 -7.84 23.28
N SER A 41 -17.20 -7.19 23.21
CA SER A 41 -16.16 -7.33 24.24
C SER A 41 -15.56 -5.97 24.59
N PRO A 42 -15.86 -5.42 25.78
CA PRO A 42 -15.17 -4.27 26.32
C PRO A 42 -13.66 -4.49 26.47
N THR A 43 -13.21 -5.72 26.75
CA THR A 43 -11.77 -6.05 26.80
C THR A 43 -11.11 -5.91 25.44
N TYR A 44 -11.74 -6.42 24.39
CA TYR A 44 -11.26 -6.28 23.01
C TYR A 44 -11.24 -4.82 22.56
N GLU A 45 -12.33 -4.09 22.83
CA GLU A 45 -12.43 -2.66 22.54
C GLU A 45 -11.34 -1.86 23.28
N GLN A 46 -11.09 -2.15 24.56
CA GLN A 46 -10.05 -1.49 25.34
C GLN A 46 -8.65 -1.71 24.76
N ILE A 47 -8.32 -2.93 24.32
CA ILE A 47 -7.03 -3.24 23.66
C ILE A 47 -6.84 -2.39 22.40
N TRP A 48 -7.88 -2.25 21.56
CA TRP A 48 -7.81 -1.34 20.41
C TRP A 48 -7.66 0.13 20.84
N LEU A 49 -8.34 0.56 21.89
CA LEU A 49 -8.28 1.94 22.39
C LEU A 49 -6.96 2.29 23.10
N GLU A 50 -6.05 1.34 23.35
CA GLU A 50 -4.67 1.65 23.76
C GLU A 50 -3.89 2.32 22.62
N ASP A 51 -4.07 1.84 21.38
CA ASP A 51 -3.40 2.36 20.18
C ASP A 51 -4.22 3.43 19.45
N PHE A 52 -5.55 3.38 19.52
CA PHE A 52 -6.46 4.23 18.75
C PHE A 52 -7.20 5.27 19.61
N LYS A 53 -7.35 6.49 19.06
CA LYS A 53 -8.22 7.55 19.59
C LYS A 53 -9.70 7.20 19.36
N GLU A 54 -9.99 6.76 18.14
CA GLU A 54 -11.28 6.21 17.68
C GLU A 54 -10.99 4.97 16.82
N ILE A 55 -11.85 3.94 16.89
CA ILE A 55 -11.71 2.76 16.06
C ILE A 55 -12.14 3.12 14.62
N PRO A 56 -11.31 2.90 13.58
CA PRO A 56 -11.67 3.26 12.23
C PRO A 56 -12.93 2.53 11.74
N VAL A 57 -13.90 3.29 11.22
CA VAL A 57 -15.08 2.70 10.57
C VAL A 57 -14.69 1.88 9.34
N THR A 58 -15.54 0.94 8.91
CA THR A 58 -15.28 0.12 7.72
C THR A 58 -15.17 0.96 6.45
N ILE A 59 -14.47 0.44 5.43
CA ILE A 59 -14.34 1.12 4.13
C ILE A 59 -15.69 1.40 3.45
N ASP A 60 -16.70 0.55 3.65
CA ASP A 60 -18.06 0.82 3.17
C ASP A 60 -18.69 2.00 3.92
N THR A 61 -18.63 2.01 5.25
CA THR A 61 -19.10 3.13 6.08
C THR A 61 -18.42 4.45 5.69
N PHE A 62 -17.11 4.40 5.41
CA PHE A 62 -16.30 5.56 5.03
C PHE A 62 -16.70 6.16 3.68
N ILE A 63 -17.11 5.35 2.69
CA ILE A 63 -17.57 5.83 1.37
C ILE A 63 -19.09 6.13 1.32
N GLU A 64 -19.87 5.62 2.28
CA GLU A 64 -21.32 5.78 2.33
C GLU A 64 -21.80 6.91 3.24
N SER A 65 -21.21 7.05 4.42
CA SER A 65 -21.67 8.00 5.44
C SER A 65 -21.27 9.43 5.09
N GLU A 66 -22.23 10.35 5.18
CA GLU A 66 -22.02 11.79 4.95
C GLU A 66 -21.07 12.45 5.96
N THR A 67 -20.78 11.81 7.09
CA THR A 67 -19.75 12.23 8.04
C THR A 67 -18.34 12.09 7.45
N TYR A 68 -18.15 11.11 6.56
CA TYR A 68 -16.90 10.81 5.88
C TYR A 68 -17.00 11.21 4.39
N LEU A 69 -16.78 10.28 3.45
CA LEU A 69 -16.79 10.57 2.00
C LEU A 69 -18.15 10.32 1.33
N GLY A 70 -19.23 10.14 2.08
CA GLY A 70 -20.57 9.92 1.53
C GLY A 70 -21.03 11.04 0.60
N LYS A 71 -20.74 12.30 0.93
CA LYS A 71 -21.15 13.46 0.12
C LYS A 71 -20.50 13.47 -1.27
N THR A 72 -19.20 13.17 -1.36
CA THR A 72 -18.48 13.09 -2.64
C THR A 72 -18.82 11.81 -3.41
N ASN A 73 -19.08 10.71 -2.70
CA ASN A 73 -19.39 9.42 -3.32
C ASN A 73 -20.88 9.17 -3.59
N ARG A 74 -21.77 10.16 -3.40
CA ARG A 74 -23.24 10.00 -3.51
C ARG A 74 -23.76 8.84 -2.65
N CYS A 75 -23.32 8.82 -1.40
CA CYS A 75 -23.52 7.74 -0.42
C CYS A 75 -23.11 6.38 -0.99
N GLY A 76 -21.85 6.27 -1.41
CA GLY A 76 -21.25 5.07 -1.99
C GLY A 76 -21.74 4.65 -3.39
N LYS A 77 -22.64 5.41 -4.04
CA LYS A 77 -23.16 5.12 -5.41
C LYS A 77 -22.24 5.57 -6.54
N ALA A 78 -21.22 6.40 -6.26
CA ALA A 78 -20.20 6.78 -7.24
C ALA A 78 -19.09 5.72 -7.39
N VAL A 79 -18.89 4.87 -6.38
CA VAL A 79 -17.90 3.78 -6.40
C VAL A 79 -18.49 2.57 -7.13
N TYR A 80 -17.91 2.20 -8.27
CA TYR A 80 -18.41 1.03 -9.03
C TYR A 80 -18.30 -0.27 -8.22
N PRO A 81 -19.22 -1.25 -8.39
CA PRO A 81 -19.23 -2.48 -7.61
C PRO A 81 -17.91 -3.26 -7.62
N PHE A 82 -17.19 -3.26 -8.74
CA PHE A 82 -15.85 -3.84 -8.85
C PHE A 82 -14.85 -3.17 -7.89
N TRP A 83 -14.73 -1.85 -7.93
CA TRP A 83 -13.80 -1.12 -7.05
C TRP A 83 -14.20 -1.17 -5.59
N ARG A 84 -15.50 -1.20 -5.27
CA ARG A 84 -15.98 -1.45 -3.90
C ARG A 84 -15.53 -2.83 -3.39
N LYS A 85 -15.58 -3.87 -4.22
CA LYS A 85 -15.06 -5.20 -3.89
C LYS A 85 -13.54 -5.18 -3.67
N GLU A 86 -12.78 -4.54 -4.57
CA GLU A 86 -11.32 -4.47 -4.40
C GLU A 86 -10.89 -3.57 -3.23
N LEU A 87 -11.64 -2.51 -2.90
CA LEU A 87 -11.44 -1.69 -1.70
C LEU A 87 -11.68 -2.51 -0.41
N ARG A 88 -12.75 -3.30 -0.35
CA ARG A 88 -12.99 -4.25 0.76
C ARG A 88 -11.84 -5.23 0.90
N ARG A 89 -11.40 -5.84 -0.21
CA ARG A 89 -10.27 -6.77 -0.23
C ARG A 89 -8.97 -6.11 0.24
N MET A 90 -8.67 -4.90 -0.22
CA MET A 90 -7.46 -4.14 0.12
C MET A 90 -7.38 -3.83 1.62
N PHE A 91 -8.51 -3.57 2.27
CA PHE A 91 -8.58 -3.16 3.67
C PHE A 91 -9.14 -4.20 4.64
N ASP A 92 -9.38 -5.42 4.17
CA ASP A 92 -9.72 -6.57 5.01
C ASP A 92 -8.54 -6.91 5.94
N ALA A 93 -8.84 -7.19 7.21
CA ALA A 93 -7.85 -7.31 8.28
C ALA A 93 -6.88 -8.50 8.09
N GLY A 94 -7.26 -9.50 7.30
CA GLY A 94 -6.39 -10.63 6.94
C GLY A 94 -5.37 -10.34 5.85
N ASN A 95 -5.55 -9.28 5.04
CA ASN A 95 -4.74 -9.04 3.85
C ASN A 95 -3.56 -8.09 4.12
N LYS A 96 -2.36 -8.50 3.71
CA LYS A 96 -1.12 -7.71 3.80
C LYS A 96 -0.60 -7.37 2.40
N TYR A 97 -1.09 -6.26 1.84
CA TYR A 97 -0.60 -5.73 0.56
C TYR A 97 0.47 -4.65 0.81
N HIS A 98 1.70 -4.91 0.36
CA HIS A 98 2.79 -3.93 0.40
C HIS A 98 2.69 -2.86 -0.71
N GLU A 99 2.00 -3.18 -1.80
CA GLU A 99 1.81 -2.29 -2.94
C GLU A 99 0.48 -2.64 -3.62
N TRP A 100 -0.26 -1.62 -4.06
CA TRP A 100 -1.53 -1.79 -4.76
C TRP A 100 -1.51 -1.04 -6.09
N VAL A 101 -1.95 -1.73 -7.15
CA VAL A 101 -1.82 -1.24 -8.52
C VAL A 101 -3.15 -1.35 -9.25
N LEU A 102 -3.59 -0.23 -9.82
CA LEU A 102 -4.88 -0.11 -10.48
C LEU A 102 -4.70 0.00 -12.00
N THR A 103 -5.11 -1.07 -12.71
CA THR A 103 -4.87 -1.24 -14.15
C THR A 103 -6.18 -1.24 -14.94
N GLY A 104 -6.11 -1.13 -16.27
CA GLY A 104 -7.27 -1.16 -17.18
C GLY A 104 -7.55 0.17 -17.88
N ALA A 105 -8.71 0.25 -18.54
CA ALA A 105 -9.10 1.37 -19.41
C ALA A 105 -9.16 2.75 -18.72
N THR A 106 -9.19 3.82 -19.51
CA THR A 106 -9.41 5.19 -19.01
C THR A 106 -10.86 5.36 -18.52
N ARG A 107 -11.10 6.35 -17.65
CA ARG A 107 -12.43 6.73 -17.10
C ARG A 107 -13.19 5.66 -16.30
N ILE A 108 -12.69 4.43 -16.15
CA ILE A 108 -13.35 3.37 -15.36
C ILE A 108 -13.27 3.54 -13.83
N GLY A 109 -12.79 4.68 -13.31
CA GLY A 109 -12.73 4.96 -11.86
C GLY A 109 -11.43 4.58 -11.13
N LYS A 110 -10.35 4.19 -11.84
CA LYS A 110 -9.06 3.80 -11.25
C LYS A 110 -8.48 4.88 -10.30
N SER A 111 -8.26 6.09 -10.81
CA SER A 111 -7.63 7.18 -10.04
C SER A 111 -8.48 7.58 -8.83
N SER A 112 -9.80 7.70 -9.02
CA SER A 112 -10.78 7.97 -7.94
C SER A 112 -10.77 6.86 -6.86
N THR A 113 -10.57 5.60 -7.27
CA THR A 113 -10.41 4.46 -6.34
C THR A 113 -9.10 4.51 -5.57
N ALA A 114 -7.98 4.87 -6.22
CA ALA A 114 -6.72 5.13 -5.54
C ALA A 114 -6.86 6.27 -4.52
N ILE A 115 -7.43 7.40 -4.93
CA ILE A 115 -7.70 8.58 -4.08
C ILE A 115 -8.56 8.20 -2.87
N THR A 116 -9.63 7.41 -3.07
CA THR A 116 -10.48 6.89 -2.00
C THR A 116 -9.70 5.99 -1.04
N GLY A 117 -8.87 5.09 -1.56
CA GLY A 117 -8.01 4.22 -0.76
C GLY A 117 -6.97 5.01 0.04
N THR A 118 -6.29 5.98 -0.59
CA THR A 118 -5.33 6.88 0.08
C THR A 118 -6.01 7.74 1.15
N ALA A 119 -7.24 8.20 0.93
CA ALA A 119 -8.01 8.95 1.92
C ALA A 119 -8.39 8.07 3.12
N TYR A 120 -8.76 6.82 2.89
CA TYR A 120 -9.02 5.86 3.97
C TYR A 120 -7.74 5.44 4.72
N MET A 121 -6.60 5.35 4.02
CA MET A 121 -5.29 5.16 4.65
C MET A 121 -4.93 6.35 5.55
N LEU A 122 -5.12 7.58 5.08
CA LEU A 122 -4.94 8.80 5.90
C LEU A 122 -5.86 8.77 7.13
N TYR A 123 -7.15 8.48 6.94
CA TYR A 123 -8.13 8.37 8.02
C TYR A 123 -7.65 7.39 9.11
N ARG A 124 -7.33 6.15 8.74
CA ARG A 124 -6.82 5.13 9.68
C ARG A 124 -5.55 5.55 10.40
N LEU A 125 -4.66 6.27 9.73
CA LEU A 125 -3.42 6.79 10.32
C LEU A 125 -3.69 7.91 11.33
N MET A 126 -4.71 8.74 11.10
CA MET A 126 -5.13 9.81 12.01
C MET A 126 -5.92 9.32 13.24
N CYS A 127 -6.62 8.18 13.09
CA CYS A 127 -7.31 7.49 14.18
C CYS A 127 -6.35 6.96 15.26
N LEU A 128 -5.07 6.74 14.95
CA LEU A 128 -4.07 6.32 15.94
C LEU A 128 -3.78 7.43 16.96
N ARG A 129 -3.54 7.07 18.22
CA ARG A 129 -3.08 8.01 19.26
C ARG A 129 -1.69 8.54 18.94
N ASP A 130 -0.78 7.63 18.63
CA ASP A 130 0.58 7.92 18.23
C ASP A 130 1.00 7.00 17.07
N PRO A 131 0.92 7.47 15.81
CA PRO A 131 1.33 6.69 14.64
C PRO A 131 2.81 6.27 14.70
N GLN A 132 3.67 7.10 15.28
CA GLN A 132 5.11 6.83 15.36
C GLN A 132 5.34 5.66 16.31
N LYS A 133 4.77 5.70 17.52
CA LYS A 133 4.84 4.60 18.49
C LYS A 133 4.28 3.29 17.89
N PHE A 134 3.09 3.35 17.28
CA PHE A 134 2.42 2.17 16.70
C PHE A 134 3.28 1.45 15.64
N PHE A 135 4.01 2.19 14.81
CA PHE A 135 4.90 1.63 13.78
C PHE A 135 6.38 1.57 14.18
N GLY A 136 6.72 1.75 15.47
CA GLY A 136 8.09 1.70 15.98
C GLY A 136 9.03 2.75 15.37
N LYS A 137 8.53 3.95 15.09
CA LYS A 137 9.25 5.09 14.50
C LYS A 137 9.60 6.14 15.55
N LYS A 138 10.61 6.96 15.28
CA LYS A 138 11.02 8.06 16.17
C LYS A 138 9.95 9.14 16.23
N ASP A 139 9.60 9.63 17.42
CA ASP A 139 8.50 10.58 17.64
C ASP A 139 8.55 11.85 16.78
N ILE A 140 9.76 12.34 16.46
CA ILE A 140 9.97 13.56 15.65
C ILE A 140 9.75 13.34 14.14
N SER A 141 9.72 12.08 13.69
CA SER A 141 9.53 11.73 12.28
C SER A 141 8.08 11.88 11.84
N LYS A 142 7.86 12.15 10.56
CA LYS A 142 6.52 12.32 9.99
C LYS A 142 6.24 11.29 8.90
N PHE A 143 5.05 10.71 8.91
CA PHE A 143 4.54 9.91 7.81
C PHE A 143 4.19 10.80 6.63
N SER A 144 4.48 10.34 5.42
CA SER A 144 4.31 11.13 4.20
C SER A 144 3.44 10.40 3.20
N ILE A 145 2.37 11.04 2.75
CA ILE A 145 1.51 10.57 1.66
C ILE A 145 1.91 11.36 0.42
N LEU A 146 2.44 10.68 -0.60
CA LEU A 146 3.06 11.33 -1.75
C LEU A 146 2.34 11.00 -3.06
N PHE A 147 1.99 12.05 -3.81
CA PHE A 147 1.38 11.94 -5.13
C PHE A 147 2.43 12.17 -6.22
N PHE A 148 2.67 11.18 -7.08
CA PHE A 148 3.70 11.26 -8.13
C PHE A 148 3.10 11.36 -9.53
N ASN A 149 3.78 12.11 -10.40
CA ASN A 149 3.45 12.19 -11.82
C ASN A 149 4.70 12.63 -12.61
N ILE A 150 4.67 12.52 -13.94
CA ILE A 150 5.83 12.80 -14.82
C ILE A 150 6.38 14.23 -14.64
N THR A 151 5.51 15.19 -14.29
CA THR A 151 5.91 16.57 -13.95
C THR A 151 5.24 17.04 -12.67
N LYS A 152 5.87 18.00 -11.96
CA LYS A 152 5.31 18.56 -10.71
C LYS A 152 3.94 19.20 -10.92
N ASP A 153 3.71 19.84 -12.07
CA ASP A 153 2.41 20.45 -12.39
C ASP A 153 1.31 19.40 -12.58
N LEU A 154 1.63 18.27 -13.21
CA LEU A 154 0.70 17.14 -13.36
C LEU A 154 0.45 16.43 -12.02
N ALA A 155 1.47 16.36 -11.15
CA ALA A 155 1.34 15.79 -9.80
C ALA A 155 0.42 16.64 -8.92
N LYS A 156 0.64 17.96 -8.90
CA LYS A 156 -0.21 18.96 -8.23
C LYS A 156 -1.63 19.01 -8.82
N GLY A 157 -1.75 18.84 -10.13
CA GLY A 157 -2.95 19.22 -10.89
C GLY A 157 -4.10 18.21 -10.89
N VAL A 158 -3.81 16.90 -10.89
CA VAL A 158 -4.83 15.84 -11.08
C VAL A 158 -5.16 15.13 -9.77
N ALA A 159 -4.39 14.10 -9.40
CA ALA A 159 -4.73 13.25 -8.25
C ALA A 159 -4.60 13.99 -6.91
N PHE A 160 -3.59 14.85 -6.75
CA PHE A 160 -3.40 15.65 -5.53
C PHE A 160 -4.55 16.65 -5.33
N ARG A 161 -5.01 17.33 -6.39
CA ARG A 161 -6.14 18.27 -6.30
C ARG A 161 -7.44 17.53 -6.00
N GLU A 162 -7.79 16.50 -6.76
CA GLU A 162 -9.02 15.70 -6.54
C GLU A 162 -9.06 15.08 -5.14
N PHE A 163 -7.90 14.66 -4.61
CA PHE A 163 -7.78 14.20 -3.22
C PHE A 163 -8.09 15.30 -2.20
N ASN A 164 -7.48 16.48 -2.33
CA ASN A 164 -7.71 17.58 -1.39
C ASN A 164 -9.15 18.13 -1.48
N ASP A 165 -9.73 18.21 -2.68
CA ASP A 165 -11.15 18.53 -2.89
C ASP A 165 -12.05 17.50 -2.18
N THR A 166 -11.70 16.21 -2.27
CA THR A 166 -12.43 15.11 -1.63
C THR A 166 -12.39 15.21 -0.10
N LEU A 167 -11.23 15.52 0.49
CA LEU A 167 -11.11 15.74 1.93
C LEU A 167 -11.90 16.97 2.39
N LYS A 168 -11.88 18.06 1.62
CA LYS A 168 -12.53 19.34 1.98
C LYS A 168 -14.05 19.23 2.05
N ALA A 169 -14.65 18.28 1.34
CA ALA A 169 -16.08 17.99 1.41
C ALA A 169 -16.51 17.09 2.59
N SER A 170 -15.56 16.50 3.33
CA SER A 170 -15.81 15.56 4.44
C SER A 170 -15.89 16.29 5.79
N PRO A 171 -17.03 16.21 6.52
CA PRO A 171 -17.14 16.76 7.87
C PRO A 171 -16.07 16.24 8.84
N TRP A 172 -15.73 14.95 8.80
CA TRP A 172 -14.74 14.35 9.70
C TRP A 172 -13.33 14.93 9.46
N PHE A 173 -12.90 15.10 8.21
CA PHE A 173 -11.59 15.70 7.93
C PHE A 173 -11.54 17.19 8.28
N ASN A 174 -12.64 17.93 8.12
CA ASN A 174 -12.72 19.33 8.57
C ASN A 174 -12.69 19.46 10.11
N ALA A 175 -13.05 18.42 10.86
CA ALA A 175 -12.98 18.40 12.33
C ALA A 175 -11.57 18.02 12.87
N HIS A 176 -10.82 17.18 12.14
CA HIS A 176 -9.53 16.63 12.59
C HIS A 176 -8.31 17.20 11.84
N GLY A 177 -8.43 18.41 11.30
CA GLY A 177 -7.34 19.06 10.58
C GLY A 177 -7.75 20.42 10.03
N THR A 178 -6.88 20.99 9.21
CA THR A 178 -7.10 22.30 8.58
C THR A 178 -6.70 22.27 7.12
N PHE A 179 -7.03 23.32 6.36
CA PHE A 179 -6.55 23.50 5.00
C PHE A 179 -5.59 24.70 4.94
N SER A 180 -4.58 24.62 4.08
CA SER A 180 -3.68 25.75 3.85
C SER A 180 -4.42 26.95 3.23
N ARG A 181 -3.91 28.16 3.47
CA ARG A 181 -4.60 29.44 3.21
C ARG A 181 -4.71 29.86 1.72
N SER A 182 -4.63 28.92 0.78
CA SER A 182 -4.64 29.18 -0.66
C SER A 182 -5.99 28.80 -1.27
N ASP A 183 -6.71 29.74 -1.88
CA ASP A 183 -8.02 29.43 -2.47
C ASP A 183 -7.93 28.48 -3.67
N ARG A 184 -6.82 28.53 -4.43
CA ARG A 184 -6.60 27.77 -5.68
C ARG A 184 -5.76 26.50 -5.51
N ASP A 185 -4.83 26.52 -4.56
CA ASP A 185 -3.85 25.48 -4.32
C ASP A 185 -3.80 25.12 -2.82
N PHE A 186 -4.97 24.98 -2.19
CA PHE A 186 -5.04 24.45 -0.83
C PHE A 186 -4.60 22.98 -0.80
N TYR A 187 -4.12 22.58 0.37
CA TYR A 187 -3.89 21.19 0.72
C TYR A 187 -4.28 20.96 2.17
N TYR A 188 -4.62 19.72 2.50
CA TYR A 188 -5.01 19.31 3.83
C TYR A 188 -3.81 19.19 4.76
N ILE A 189 -3.98 19.63 6.00
CA ILE A 189 -3.01 19.59 7.08
C ILE A 189 -3.64 18.80 8.22
N PRO A 190 -3.29 17.50 8.36
CA PRO A 190 -3.78 16.66 9.46
C PRO A 190 -3.40 17.23 10.83
N GLU A 191 -4.25 17.01 11.83
CA GLU A 191 -3.93 17.34 13.22
C GLU A 191 -2.68 16.59 13.77
N GLY A 192 -2.16 17.06 14.90
CA GLY A 192 -1.01 16.46 15.58
C GLY A 192 0.35 16.68 14.90
N GLY A 193 0.41 17.13 13.64
CA GLY A 193 1.65 17.49 12.94
C GLY A 193 2.59 16.32 12.62
N LYS A 194 2.10 15.08 12.78
CA LYS A 194 2.81 13.80 12.59
C LYS A 194 2.72 13.24 11.15
N ILE A 195 1.90 13.87 10.30
CA ILE A 195 1.62 13.43 8.92
C ILE A 195 1.81 14.61 7.98
N VAL A 196 2.39 14.37 6.81
CA VAL A 196 2.58 15.31 5.71
C VAL A 196 1.94 14.73 4.44
N ILE A 197 1.37 15.59 3.62
CA ILE A 197 0.77 15.22 2.34
C ILE A 197 1.40 16.14 1.30
N ASP A 198 2.07 15.57 0.31
CA ASP A 198 2.90 16.31 -0.66
C ASP A 198 2.87 15.64 -2.04
N TYR A 199 3.53 16.25 -3.03
CA TYR A 199 3.59 15.76 -4.41
C TYR A 199 4.98 15.92 -5.03
N GLY A 200 5.32 15.03 -5.95
CA GLY A 200 6.64 14.99 -6.59
C GLY A 200 6.59 14.51 -8.03
N SER A 201 7.75 14.55 -8.69
CA SER A 201 7.89 14.07 -10.07
C SER A 201 9.17 13.28 -10.34
N ASP A 202 9.88 12.93 -9.27
CA ASP A 202 11.15 12.20 -9.31
C ASP A 202 11.36 11.54 -7.94
N ALA A 203 11.91 10.33 -7.89
CA ALA A 203 12.08 9.56 -6.66
C ALA A 203 12.85 10.31 -5.56
N SER A 204 13.74 11.25 -5.92
CA SER A 204 14.44 12.13 -4.97
C SER A 204 13.51 12.90 -4.04
N HIS A 205 12.30 13.24 -4.47
CA HIS A 205 11.31 13.92 -3.62
C HIS A 205 10.81 13.04 -2.47
N ALA A 206 10.89 11.71 -2.59
CA ALA A 206 10.51 10.77 -1.54
C ALA A 206 11.68 10.36 -0.62
N LEU A 207 12.93 10.66 -1.00
CA LEU A 207 14.11 10.22 -0.23
C LEU A 207 14.12 10.81 1.18
N GLY A 208 14.42 9.97 2.17
CA GLY A 208 14.42 10.32 3.59
C GLY A 208 13.04 10.51 4.22
N GLN A 209 11.94 10.41 3.46
CA GLN A 209 10.58 10.50 3.98
C GLN A 209 10.05 9.12 4.43
N GLN A 210 9.19 9.07 5.45
CA GLN A 210 8.47 7.84 5.81
C GLN A 210 7.22 7.70 4.94
N VAL A 211 7.43 7.28 3.70
CA VAL A 211 6.37 7.13 2.70
C VAL A 211 5.36 6.07 3.14
N PHE A 212 4.10 6.48 3.26
CA PHE A 212 2.98 5.62 3.65
C PHE A 212 2.11 5.20 2.46
N CYS A 213 2.11 5.98 1.36
CA CYS A 213 1.34 5.70 0.15
C CYS A 213 1.93 6.42 -1.08
N LEU A 214 1.81 5.81 -2.26
CA LEU A 214 2.25 6.29 -3.58
C LEU A 214 1.18 6.03 -4.65
N VAL A 215 1.18 6.84 -5.72
CA VAL A 215 0.27 6.71 -6.89
C VAL A 215 1.07 7.09 -8.17
N GLY A 216 1.29 6.18 -9.16
CA GLY A 216 2.20 6.36 -10.34
C GLY A 216 2.35 5.17 -11.36
N THR A 217 3.38 5.14 -12.26
CA THR A 217 3.64 4.15 -13.38
C THR A 217 5.15 3.98 -13.86
N THR A 218 5.70 2.76 -14.22
CA THR A 218 7.19 2.41 -14.45
C THR A 218 7.57 1.27 -15.53
N GLU A 219 8.86 0.79 -15.70
CA GLU A 219 9.58 0.24 -16.94
C GLU A 219 10.56 -1.03 -16.79
N ILE A 220 11.18 -1.68 -17.85
CA ILE A 220 12.17 -2.88 -17.79
C ILE A 220 13.19 -3.13 -19.01
N TYR A 221 13.82 -4.35 -19.17
CA TYR A 221 14.92 -4.80 -20.12
C TYR A 221 14.73 -6.25 -20.70
N THR A 222 15.27 -6.60 -21.90
CA THR A 222 15.25 -7.97 -22.54
C THR A 222 16.49 -8.31 -23.41
N SER A 223 16.61 -9.55 -23.92
CA SER A 223 17.69 -10.00 -24.84
C SER A 223 17.74 -9.26 -26.19
N ASP A 224 16.59 -8.72 -26.61
CA ASP A 224 16.43 -8.02 -27.89
C ASP A 224 16.56 -6.49 -27.74
N GLY A 225 16.70 -5.98 -26.50
CA GLY A 225 16.84 -4.54 -26.21
C GLY A 225 16.14 -4.07 -24.93
N ILE A 226 15.98 -2.74 -24.80
CA ILE A 226 15.40 -2.05 -23.62
C ILE A 226 13.97 -1.60 -23.94
N TYR A 227 13.01 -1.82 -23.03
CA TYR A 227 11.58 -1.55 -23.30
C TYR A 227 10.78 -1.15 -22.05
N GLN A 228 9.80 -0.26 -22.18
CA GLN A 228 8.87 -0.01 -21.06
C GLN A 228 7.95 -1.22 -20.83
N LEU A 229 7.53 -1.43 -19.58
CA LEU A 229 6.68 -2.55 -19.14
C LEU A 229 5.32 -2.58 -19.88
N LYS A 230 4.85 -1.42 -20.32
CA LYS A 230 3.65 -1.21 -21.14
C LYS A 230 3.80 -1.65 -22.61
N ASP A 231 5.04 -1.71 -23.13
CA ASP A 231 5.33 -1.88 -24.56
C ASP A 231 5.68 -3.34 -24.92
N LEU A 232 5.86 -4.22 -23.91
CA LEU A 232 6.07 -5.67 -24.04
C LEU A 232 4.80 -6.52 -23.77
N GLU A 233 3.63 -5.89 -23.62
CA GLU A 233 2.41 -6.59 -23.21
C GLU A 233 1.85 -7.50 -24.32
N GLY A 234 2.00 -8.83 -24.13
CA GLY A 234 1.40 -9.85 -24.99
C GLY A 234 2.31 -10.47 -26.05
N SER A 235 3.59 -10.11 -26.09
CA SER A 235 4.59 -10.74 -26.97
C SER A 235 5.30 -11.94 -26.31
N MET A 236 5.87 -12.80 -27.16
CA MET A 236 6.73 -13.94 -26.75
C MET A 236 8.19 -13.57 -27.04
N HIS A 237 9.03 -13.54 -26.01
CA HIS A 237 10.46 -13.29 -26.13
C HIS A 237 11.26 -14.43 -25.50
N SER A 238 12.45 -14.71 -26.03
CA SER A 238 13.43 -15.50 -25.28
C SER A 238 13.85 -14.67 -24.06
N ILE A 239 13.84 -15.28 -22.89
CA ILE A 239 14.48 -14.75 -21.69
C ILE A 239 15.50 -15.77 -21.20
N LEU A 240 16.65 -15.27 -20.75
CA LEU A 240 17.66 -16.12 -20.14
C LEU A 240 17.16 -16.60 -18.78
N GLN A 241 17.25 -17.91 -18.53
CA GLN A 241 16.87 -18.53 -17.27
C GLN A 241 18.04 -19.33 -16.72
N TYR A 242 18.13 -19.39 -15.40
CA TYR A 242 19.12 -20.19 -14.68
C TYR A 242 18.45 -21.45 -14.14
N SER A 243 19.07 -22.61 -14.35
CA SER A 243 18.58 -23.90 -13.85
C SER A 243 19.09 -24.20 -12.43
N ASP A 244 18.35 -25.04 -11.69
CA ASP A 244 18.75 -25.53 -10.36
C ASP A 244 20.04 -26.38 -10.36
N HIS A 245 20.65 -26.61 -11.54
CA HIS A 245 21.89 -27.36 -11.71
C HIS A 245 23.09 -26.48 -12.12
N GLY A 246 22.90 -25.16 -12.26
CA GLY A 246 23.97 -24.19 -12.52
C GLY A 246 24.06 -23.72 -13.98
N ASP A 247 23.34 -24.35 -14.90
CA ASP A 247 23.37 -24.01 -16.32
C ASP A 247 22.41 -22.86 -16.65
N ILE A 248 22.89 -21.88 -17.43
CA ILE A 248 22.07 -20.84 -18.07
C ILE A 248 21.55 -21.37 -19.40
N PHE A 249 20.24 -21.21 -19.65
CA PHE A 249 19.61 -21.59 -20.90
C PHE A 249 18.55 -20.58 -21.34
N GLU A 250 18.36 -20.43 -22.65
CA GLU A 250 17.24 -19.65 -23.17
C GLU A 250 15.92 -20.38 -22.98
N SER A 251 14.93 -19.67 -22.46
CA SER A 251 13.57 -20.14 -22.27
C SER A 251 12.59 -19.12 -22.86
N LYS A 252 11.69 -19.57 -23.74
CA LYS A 252 10.71 -18.67 -24.37
C LYS A 252 9.57 -18.39 -23.41
N ALA A 253 9.46 -17.13 -22.99
CA ALA A 253 8.43 -16.66 -22.09
C ALA A 253 7.41 -15.77 -22.81
N LEU A 254 6.13 -16.04 -22.56
CA LEU A 254 5.02 -15.18 -22.95
C LEU A 254 4.89 -14.07 -21.91
N VAL A 255 5.21 -12.83 -22.30
CA VAL A 255 5.18 -11.67 -21.41
C VAL A 255 3.73 -11.30 -21.11
N LYS A 256 3.25 -11.79 -19.96
CA LYS A 256 1.95 -11.44 -19.40
C LYS A 256 2.12 -10.43 -18.26
N LYS A 257 1.38 -9.34 -18.37
CA LYS A 257 1.25 -8.30 -17.35
C LYS A 257 0.54 -8.84 -16.10
N THR A 258 1.30 -8.99 -15.03
CA THR A 258 0.83 -9.54 -13.74
C THR A 258 0.54 -8.46 -12.70
N ARG A 259 1.29 -7.34 -12.73
CA ARG A 259 1.23 -6.18 -11.83
C ARG A 259 2.01 -5.02 -12.47
N TYR A 260 1.89 -3.79 -11.97
CA TYR A 260 2.89 -2.73 -12.20
C TYR A 260 3.71 -2.57 -10.90
N ALA A 261 4.72 -1.71 -10.89
CA ALA A 261 5.51 -1.37 -9.71
C ALA A 261 5.63 0.16 -9.56
N SER A 262 5.87 0.64 -8.34
CA SER A 262 5.82 2.06 -7.95
C SER A 262 7.10 2.63 -7.32
N SER A 263 8.12 1.80 -7.09
CA SER A 263 9.48 2.25 -6.77
C SER A 263 10.51 1.26 -7.32
N THR A 264 11.62 1.78 -7.83
CA THR A 264 12.76 1.03 -8.34
C THR A 264 14.04 1.50 -7.67
N ILE A 265 14.97 0.55 -7.48
CA ILE A 265 16.38 0.82 -7.19
C ILE A 265 17.10 0.68 -8.52
N ARG A 266 17.96 1.66 -8.81
CA ARG A 266 18.83 1.69 -9.98
C ARG A 266 20.28 1.55 -9.52
N LEU A 267 20.93 0.47 -9.89
CA LEU A 267 22.36 0.21 -9.66
C LEU A 267 23.12 0.45 -10.97
N THR A 268 24.30 1.06 -10.88
CA THR A 268 25.24 1.17 -12.00
C THR A 268 26.44 0.28 -11.69
N LEU A 269 26.80 -0.62 -12.59
CA LEU A 269 27.92 -1.57 -12.43
C LEU A 269 29.23 -0.97 -12.94
N GLU A 270 30.37 -1.59 -12.62
CA GLU A 270 31.70 -1.08 -13.00
C GLU A 270 31.92 -0.97 -14.52
N ASP A 271 31.27 -1.82 -15.32
CA ASP A 271 31.30 -1.77 -16.78
C ASP A 271 30.45 -0.62 -17.38
N GLY A 272 29.73 0.11 -16.54
CA GLY A 272 28.81 1.20 -16.91
C GLY A 272 27.39 0.75 -17.24
N SER A 273 27.07 -0.54 -17.16
CA SER A 273 25.71 -1.05 -17.31
C SER A 273 24.82 -0.68 -16.11
N ILE A 274 23.50 -0.66 -16.32
CA ILE A 274 22.52 -0.21 -15.31
C ILE A 274 21.44 -1.27 -15.11
N ILE A 275 21.22 -1.68 -13.87
CA ILE A 275 20.15 -2.60 -13.46
C ILE A 275 19.11 -1.80 -12.66
N GLU A 276 17.85 -1.84 -13.08
CA GLU A 276 16.75 -1.15 -12.40
C GLU A 276 15.55 -2.06 -12.15
N GLY A 277 15.12 -2.18 -10.88
CA GLY A 277 14.01 -3.04 -10.45
C GLY A 277 13.55 -2.72 -9.03
N THR A 278 12.44 -3.31 -8.56
CA THR A 278 11.92 -3.02 -7.20
C THR A 278 12.94 -3.33 -6.10
N PRO A 279 12.91 -2.64 -4.93
CA PRO A 279 13.83 -2.90 -3.82
C PRO A 279 13.90 -4.37 -3.39
N ASP A 280 12.74 -5.05 -3.43
CA ASP A 280 12.57 -6.46 -3.08
C ASP A 280 12.87 -7.44 -4.23
N HIS A 281 13.20 -6.95 -5.43
CA HIS A 281 13.52 -7.76 -6.59
C HIS A 281 14.77 -8.59 -6.30
N ARG A 282 14.69 -9.91 -6.44
CA ARG A 282 15.82 -10.79 -6.16
C ARG A 282 16.68 -10.95 -7.40
N ILE A 283 17.97 -10.67 -7.25
CA ILE A 283 19.02 -10.89 -8.25
C ILE A 283 19.87 -12.07 -7.79
N MET A 284 20.40 -12.84 -8.74
CA MET A 284 21.28 -13.97 -8.46
C MET A 284 22.75 -13.50 -8.36
N MET A 285 23.44 -14.01 -7.36
CA MET A 285 24.86 -13.78 -7.11
C MET A 285 25.70 -14.83 -7.84
N SER A 286 27.00 -14.58 -8.02
CA SER A 286 27.92 -15.48 -8.73
C SER A 286 28.06 -16.88 -8.09
N ASP A 287 27.68 -17.05 -6.82
CA ASP A 287 27.62 -18.33 -6.10
C ASP A 287 26.30 -19.10 -6.24
N GLY A 288 25.35 -18.58 -7.05
CA GLY A 288 24.02 -19.15 -7.27
C GLY A 288 22.98 -18.81 -6.19
N THR A 289 23.35 -18.05 -5.16
CA THR A 289 22.38 -17.55 -4.15
C THR A 289 21.63 -16.32 -4.65
N TYR A 290 20.60 -15.88 -3.93
CA TYR A 290 19.78 -14.73 -4.30
C TYR A 290 19.79 -13.63 -3.24
N LYS A 291 20.06 -12.40 -3.65
CA LYS A 291 20.05 -11.18 -2.82
C LYS A 291 19.01 -10.19 -3.37
N ARG A 292 18.43 -9.33 -2.52
CA ARG A 292 17.51 -8.30 -3.03
C ARG A 292 18.29 -7.16 -3.66
N LEU A 293 17.70 -6.45 -4.62
CA LEU A 293 18.32 -5.31 -5.31
C LEU A 293 18.78 -4.21 -4.34
N GLN A 294 18.10 -4.05 -3.20
CA GLN A 294 18.47 -3.11 -2.14
C GLN A 294 19.63 -3.58 -1.23
N ASP A 295 19.91 -4.88 -1.22
CA ASP A 295 20.87 -5.54 -0.32
C ASP A 295 22.23 -5.79 -1.01
N ILE A 296 22.38 -5.38 -2.29
CA ILE A 296 23.62 -5.45 -3.09
C ILE A 296 24.52 -4.27 -2.73
N SER A 297 25.83 -4.52 -2.67
CA SER A 297 26.88 -3.55 -2.33
C SER A 297 28.07 -3.66 -3.28
N GLU A 298 29.02 -2.72 -3.18
CA GLU A 298 30.24 -2.68 -4.02
C GLU A 298 31.18 -3.90 -3.85
N ASN A 299 30.93 -4.77 -2.87
CA ASN A 299 31.72 -6.00 -2.63
C ASN A 299 30.98 -7.28 -3.08
N ASP A 300 29.84 -7.16 -3.78
CA ASP A 300 29.00 -8.28 -4.17
C ASP A 300 29.15 -8.62 -5.66
N ASP A 301 29.69 -9.80 -5.98
CA ASP A 301 29.77 -10.29 -7.36
C ASP A 301 28.42 -10.87 -7.83
N LEU A 302 27.85 -10.20 -8.83
CA LEU A 302 26.62 -10.63 -9.51
C LEU A 302 26.91 -11.76 -10.49
N LEU A 303 25.92 -12.62 -10.76
CA LEU A 303 26.06 -13.61 -11.82
C LEU A 303 26.03 -12.90 -13.19
N THR A 304 27.20 -12.79 -13.82
CA THR A 304 27.37 -12.27 -15.19
C THR A 304 27.44 -13.42 -16.19
N VAL A 305 26.99 -13.16 -17.43
CA VAL A 305 26.93 -14.12 -18.56
C VAL A 305 27.80 -13.61 -19.70
#